data_AF-A0A0P7VB79-F1
#
_entry.id   AF-A0A0P7VB79-F1
#
_cell.length_a   1.000
_cell.length_b   1.000
_cell.length_c   1.000
_cell.angle_alpha   90.00
_cell.angle_beta   90.00
_cell.angle_gamma   90.00
#
_symmetry.space_group_name_H-M   'P 1'
#
loop_
_entity.id
_entity.type
_entity.pdbx_description
1 polymer ?
#
loop_
_entity_poly.entity_id
_entity_poly.type
_entity_poly.pdbx_seq_one_letter_code
_entity_poly.pdbx_strand_id
1 'polypeptide(L)'
;EVLIFTWIVHVGRKIITKKPRRCVCADLAGAMDFDVLQLEATLSCPGKRDETCAPWDHTVQLYVCCDKFGPLCDMELGRWITAFHRGTGHWLTDVSPLMPLLDGKKCTFKMQTAPWAKPWVSGLRLRFGHSNHSGDHSNILYPFKLEPLFNGGTFDKDYNSRYHPVNFTVPPSTKKVEVYAVITGHGSDENGCGEFCVTSHHFLVNGIFNNSRSFDSAGTALGCAERVGEGAVPNEGGTWLYGRGGWCDGLQVNPWRMDITQQVRSALLALLGPFKLLRLTLPSRYPALNMTGSNSILYFGLFRGKDPNPASNPGEIIMYSYLVFYNYFKKLTDHMPLANASVTKPWAQGRCVKPDATDPELQKHS
;
A
#
# COMPACT_ATOMS: atom_id res chain seq x y z
N GLU A 1 16.49 -4.66 -24.05
CA GLU A 1 17.70 -4.49 -23.21
C GLU A 1 17.30 -3.86 -21.87
N VAL A 2 18.01 -4.20 -20.80
CA VAL A 2 17.42 -4.37 -19.44
C VAL A 2 17.71 -3.19 -18.51
N LEU A 3 16.66 -2.68 -17.87
CA LEU A 3 16.64 -1.70 -16.75
C LEU A 3 17.76 -1.91 -15.72
N ILE A 4 18.71 -0.99 -15.63
CA ILE A 4 19.83 -0.97 -14.67
C ILE A 4 19.31 -0.63 -13.27
N PHE A 5 19.12 -1.66 -12.45
CA PHE A 5 18.80 -1.52 -11.03
C PHE A 5 20.07 -1.42 -10.18
N THR A 6 20.35 -0.22 -9.64
CA THR A 6 21.43 -0.03 -8.66
C THR A 6 20.80 0.00 -7.28
N TRP A 7 20.81 -1.14 -6.57
CA TRP A 7 20.30 -1.20 -5.20
C TRP A 7 21.37 -0.79 -4.19
N ILE A 8 21.03 0.17 -3.35
CA ILE A 8 21.78 0.58 -2.16
C ILE A 8 20.91 0.23 -0.95
N VAL A 9 21.06 -0.96 -0.37
CA VAL A 9 20.68 -1.16 1.03
C VAL A 9 21.86 -0.66 1.86
N HIS A 10 21.65 0.34 2.69
CA HIS A 10 22.65 0.77 3.67
C HIS A 10 22.14 0.44 5.06
N VAL A 11 22.59 -0.70 5.57
CA VAL A 11 23.11 -0.77 6.93
C VAL A 11 24.63 -0.61 6.78
N GLY A 12 25.12 0.64 6.76
CA GLY A 12 26.55 0.98 6.74
C GLY A 12 27.35 0.63 5.46
N ARG A 13 27.62 1.66 4.64
CA ARG A 13 28.62 1.78 3.55
C ARG A 13 28.31 1.29 2.11
N LYS A 14 28.81 2.14 1.19
CA LYS A 14 28.58 2.28 -0.25
C LYS A 14 29.21 1.15 -1.06
N ILE A 15 28.42 0.45 -1.88
CA ILE A 15 28.92 -0.42 -2.95
C ILE A 15 28.08 -0.22 -4.22
N ILE A 16 28.79 0.00 -5.33
CA ILE A 16 28.28 0.19 -6.69
C ILE A 16 28.28 -1.18 -7.38
N THR A 17 27.18 -1.58 -8.05
CA THR A 17 27.17 -2.80 -8.89
C THR A 17 26.73 -2.50 -10.32
N LYS A 18 27.35 -3.23 -11.28
CA LYS A 18 27.31 -2.98 -12.74
C LYS A 18 26.28 -3.83 -13.52
N LYS A 19 25.27 -4.46 -12.89
CA LYS A 19 24.29 -5.30 -13.62
C LYS A 19 22.84 -5.20 -13.12
N PRO A 20 21.85 -5.16 -14.03
CA PRO A 20 20.43 -5.06 -13.70
C PRO A 20 19.87 -6.34 -13.04
N ARG A 21 19.23 -6.22 -11.87
CA ARG A 21 18.51 -7.33 -11.21
C ARG A 21 17.03 -6.97 -11.03
N ARG A 22 16.13 -7.82 -11.54
CA ARG A 22 14.67 -7.64 -11.46
C ARG A 22 14.08 -7.88 -10.06
N CYS A 23 14.75 -8.68 -9.22
CA CYS A 23 14.33 -8.97 -7.85
C CYS A 23 15.53 -9.01 -6.90
N VAL A 24 15.31 -8.73 -5.61
CA VAL A 24 16.32 -8.79 -4.54
C VAL A 24 15.78 -9.59 -3.37
N CYS A 25 16.63 -10.42 -2.79
CA CYS A 25 16.29 -11.25 -1.63
C CYS A 25 17.01 -10.67 -0.40
N ALA A 26 16.25 -10.34 0.64
CA ALA A 26 16.77 -9.78 1.89
C ALA A 26 16.42 -10.69 3.08
N ASP A 27 17.36 -10.83 4.00
CA ASP A 27 17.12 -11.41 5.32
C ASP A 27 16.55 -10.32 6.24
N LEU A 28 15.37 -10.56 6.80
CA LEU A 28 14.62 -9.63 7.65
C LEU A 28 14.48 -10.14 9.08
N ALA A 29 15.39 -11.01 9.54
CA ALA A 29 15.44 -11.45 10.93
C ALA A 29 15.47 -10.23 11.89
N GLY A 30 14.50 -10.17 12.82
CA GLY A 30 14.36 -9.07 13.77
C GLY A 30 13.57 -7.85 13.25
N ALA A 31 13.08 -7.86 12.00
CA ALA A 31 12.23 -6.78 11.49
C ALA A 31 10.95 -6.60 12.31
N MET A 32 10.41 -7.69 12.87
CA MET A 32 9.19 -7.68 13.69
C MET A 32 9.39 -7.05 15.08
N ASP A 33 10.63 -6.74 15.47
CA ASP A 33 10.92 -6.02 16.71
C ASP A 33 10.60 -4.52 16.60
N PHE A 34 10.26 -4.02 15.42
CA PHE A 34 9.96 -2.62 15.14
C PHE A 34 8.47 -2.41 14.86
N ASP A 35 7.96 -1.25 15.25
CA ASP A 35 6.56 -0.84 15.03
C ASP A 35 6.39 0.18 13.90
N VAL A 36 7.50 0.70 13.36
CA VAL A 36 7.51 1.59 12.19
C VAL A 36 8.28 0.95 11.04
N LEU A 37 7.67 0.95 9.86
CA LEU A 37 8.32 0.64 8.58
C LEU A 37 8.07 1.75 7.57
N GLN A 38 9.16 2.31 7.04
CA GLN A 38 9.10 3.30 5.97
C GLN A 38 9.89 2.83 4.75
N LEU A 39 9.37 3.15 3.57
CA LEU A 39 10.04 2.98 2.28
C LEU A 39 10.69 4.30 1.90
N GLU A 40 12.02 4.34 1.88
CA GLU A 40 12.78 5.43 1.30
C GLU A 40 13.10 5.06 -0.16
N ALA A 41 12.31 5.54 -1.10
CA ALA A 41 12.46 5.28 -2.53
C ALA A 41 13.12 6.46 -3.23
N THR A 42 13.99 6.18 -4.18
CA THR A 42 14.62 7.19 -5.05
C THR A 42 14.47 6.80 -6.51
N LEU A 43 14.22 7.76 -7.39
CA LEU A 43 14.28 7.59 -8.83
C LEU A 43 15.22 8.64 -9.43
N SER A 44 16.10 8.20 -10.33
CA SER A 44 17.01 9.07 -11.08
C SER A 44 17.13 8.63 -12.53
N CYS A 45 17.62 9.52 -13.39
CA CYS A 45 17.94 9.15 -14.76
C CYS A 45 19.13 8.16 -14.81
N PRO A 46 19.24 7.35 -15.88
CA PRO A 46 20.45 6.59 -16.20
C PRO A 46 21.71 7.46 -16.37
N GLY A 47 21.57 8.67 -16.91
CA GLY A 47 22.65 9.64 -17.08
C GLY A 47 22.59 10.79 -16.08
N LYS A 48 23.51 11.75 -16.22
CA LYS A 48 23.61 12.92 -15.34
C LYS A 48 22.62 14.05 -15.68
N ARG A 49 21.86 13.91 -16.77
CA ARG A 49 20.97 14.96 -17.26
C ARG A 49 19.58 14.40 -17.52
N ASP A 50 18.59 15.28 -17.42
CA ASP A 50 17.17 15.01 -17.61
C ASP A 50 16.88 14.38 -18.98
N GLU A 51 17.66 14.66 -20.02
CA GLU A 51 17.44 14.08 -21.35
C GLU A 51 17.54 12.56 -21.40
N THR A 52 18.21 11.97 -20.40
CA THR A 52 18.40 10.53 -20.28
C THR A 52 17.27 9.84 -19.51
N CYS A 53 16.38 10.61 -18.85
CA CYS A 53 15.21 10.07 -18.18
C CYS A 53 14.14 9.58 -19.18
N ALA A 54 13.23 8.74 -18.70
CA ALA A 54 12.05 8.41 -19.49
C ALA A 54 11.23 9.69 -19.73
N PRO A 55 10.72 9.89 -20.94
CA PRO A 55 9.91 11.07 -21.25
C PRO A 55 8.49 10.96 -20.67
N TRP A 56 8.07 9.78 -20.23
CA TRP A 56 6.72 9.50 -19.76
C TRP A 56 6.70 9.15 -18.28
N ASP A 57 5.59 9.51 -17.66
CA ASP A 57 5.13 9.09 -16.36
C ASP A 57 4.66 7.64 -16.38
N HIS A 58 5.21 6.84 -15.47
CA HIS A 58 4.87 5.43 -15.37
C HIS A 58 4.62 5.06 -13.93
N THR A 59 3.63 4.19 -13.73
CA THR A 59 3.42 3.53 -12.44
C THR A 59 4.62 2.64 -12.14
N VAL A 60 5.15 2.78 -10.92
CA VAL A 60 6.22 1.97 -10.35
C VAL A 60 5.71 1.34 -9.06
N GLN A 61 5.75 0.02 -8.97
CA GLN A 61 5.22 -0.74 -7.85
C GLN A 61 6.28 -1.64 -7.25
N LEU A 62 6.33 -1.67 -5.92
CA LEU A 62 7.15 -2.59 -5.16
C LEU A 62 6.27 -3.74 -4.65
N TYR A 63 6.61 -4.96 -5.04
CA TYR A 63 5.98 -6.18 -4.53
C TYR A 63 6.92 -6.91 -3.58
N VAL A 64 6.35 -7.63 -2.61
CA VAL A 64 7.09 -8.46 -1.66
C VAL A 64 6.49 -9.87 -1.59
N CYS A 65 7.36 -10.88 -1.45
CA CYS A 65 6.98 -12.26 -1.20
C CYS A 65 7.99 -12.94 -0.27
N CYS A 66 7.53 -13.36 0.91
CA CYS A 66 8.37 -14.02 1.92
C CYS A 66 8.11 -15.52 2.02
N ASP A 67 6.88 -15.95 1.79
CA ASP A 67 6.51 -17.35 1.56
C ASP A 67 5.86 -17.50 0.19
N LYS A 68 6.46 -18.29 -0.70
CA LYS A 68 5.96 -18.50 -2.07
C LYS A 68 4.60 -19.20 -2.13
N PHE A 69 4.25 -19.94 -1.09
CA PHE A 69 2.96 -20.63 -0.99
C PHE A 69 1.99 -19.91 -0.06
N GLY A 70 2.42 -18.78 0.53
CA GLY A 70 1.63 -17.98 1.43
C GLY A 70 0.62 -17.11 0.68
N PRO A 71 -0.55 -16.82 1.28
CA PRO A 71 -1.59 -15.99 0.67
C PRO A 71 -1.18 -14.50 0.53
N LEU A 72 -0.04 -14.10 1.13
CA LEU A 72 0.49 -12.75 1.10
C LEU A 72 1.69 -12.58 0.14
N CYS A 73 2.02 -13.61 -0.65
CA CYS A 73 3.07 -13.51 -1.66
C CYS A 73 2.67 -12.56 -2.80
N ASP A 74 3.64 -11.81 -3.31
CA ASP A 74 3.49 -10.88 -4.43
C ASP A 74 2.44 -9.79 -4.18
N MET A 75 2.28 -9.38 -2.91
CA MET A 75 1.46 -8.24 -2.51
C MET A 75 2.21 -6.92 -2.67
N GLU A 76 1.48 -5.85 -2.99
CA GLU A 76 2.05 -4.51 -3.13
C GLU A 76 2.45 -3.93 -1.77
N LEU A 77 3.71 -3.53 -1.65
CA LEU A 77 4.25 -2.85 -0.48
C LEU A 77 4.34 -1.33 -0.68
N GLY A 78 4.44 -0.84 -1.92
CA GLY A 78 4.47 0.60 -2.21
C GLY A 78 4.30 0.91 -3.69
N ARG A 79 3.86 2.14 -3.99
CA ARG A 79 3.62 2.64 -5.35
C ARG A 79 4.07 4.09 -5.51
N TRP A 80 4.65 4.40 -6.66
CA TRP A 80 5.08 5.74 -7.07
C TRP A 80 4.74 5.96 -8.54
N ILE A 81 4.71 7.22 -8.95
CA ILE A 81 4.64 7.60 -10.36
C ILE A 81 5.94 8.31 -10.75
N THR A 82 6.56 7.91 -11.87
CA THR A 82 7.78 8.57 -12.34
C THR A 82 7.48 9.97 -12.84
N ALA A 83 8.44 10.88 -12.72
CA ALA A 83 8.33 12.22 -13.27
C ALA A 83 8.49 12.22 -14.80
N PHE A 84 7.90 13.19 -15.51
CA PHE A 84 8.15 13.43 -16.92
C PHE A 84 9.56 13.98 -17.14
N HIS A 85 10.44 13.15 -17.72
CA HIS A 85 11.74 13.61 -18.23
C HIS A 85 12.59 14.35 -17.17
N ARG A 86 12.51 13.93 -15.90
CA ARG A 86 13.11 14.67 -14.77
C ARG A 86 13.82 13.75 -13.79
N GLY A 87 15.12 13.93 -13.60
CA GLY A 87 16.00 13.03 -12.85
C GLY A 87 15.93 13.11 -11.33
N THR A 88 14.84 13.62 -10.77
CA THR A 88 14.68 13.83 -9.33
C THR A 88 13.47 13.05 -8.85
N GLY A 89 13.64 12.34 -7.73
CA GLY A 89 12.58 11.63 -7.05
C GLY A 89 13.13 11.02 -5.77
N HIS A 90 12.60 11.44 -4.62
CA HIS A 90 12.99 10.92 -3.32
C HIS A 90 11.80 11.02 -2.38
N TRP A 91 11.30 9.87 -1.95
CA TRP A 91 10.07 9.79 -1.19
C TRP A 91 10.26 8.90 0.03
N LEU A 92 9.63 9.28 1.12
CA LEU A 92 9.56 8.50 2.34
C LEU A 92 8.09 8.16 2.60
N THR A 93 7.73 6.90 2.44
CA THR A 93 6.34 6.43 2.59
C THR A 93 6.23 5.53 3.83
N ASP A 94 5.34 5.87 4.76
CA ASP A 94 5.01 5.00 5.89
C ASP A 94 4.12 3.84 5.42
N VAL A 95 4.63 2.63 5.56
CA VAL A 95 3.94 1.38 5.21
C VAL A 95 3.89 0.43 6.41
N SER A 96 3.97 0.98 7.63
CA SER A 96 3.87 0.22 8.87
C SER A 96 2.66 -0.72 8.92
N PRO A 97 1.45 -0.36 8.42
CA PRO A 97 0.31 -1.28 8.35
C PRO A 97 0.58 -2.58 7.58
N LEU A 98 1.52 -2.56 6.64
CA LEU A 98 1.89 -3.69 5.79
C LEU A 98 3.03 -4.53 6.37
N MET A 99 3.48 -4.28 7.60
CA MET A 99 4.45 -5.13 8.30
C MET A 99 4.11 -6.63 8.25
N PRO A 100 2.84 -7.08 8.35
CA PRO A 100 2.52 -8.50 8.22
C PRO A 100 2.82 -9.12 6.85
N LEU A 101 3.08 -8.33 5.79
CA LEU A 101 3.59 -8.86 4.52
C LEU A 101 5.04 -9.37 4.64
N LEU A 102 5.76 -9.00 5.70
CA LEU A 102 7.11 -9.41 6.01
C LEU A 102 7.12 -10.62 6.98
N ASP A 103 6.26 -11.61 6.71
CA ASP A 103 5.99 -12.75 7.58
C ASP A 103 7.08 -13.85 7.59
N GLY A 104 8.10 -13.72 6.74
CA GLY A 104 9.20 -14.66 6.62
C GLY A 104 10.57 -14.05 6.92
N LYS A 105 11.52 -14.90 7.31
CA LYS A 105 12.93 -14.48 7.53
C LYS A 105 13.60 -14.00 6.24
N LYS A 106 13.17 -14.50 5.08
CA LYS A 106 13.72 -14.14 3.78
C LYS A 106 12.61 -13.70 2.87
N CYS A 107 12.71 -12.48 2.35
CA CYS A 107 11.72 -11.90 1.47
C CYS A 107 12.35 -11.53 0.13
N THR A 108 11.60 -11.76 -0.94
CA THR A 108 11.91 -11.31 -2.29
C THR A 108 11.15 -10.03 -2.57
N PHE A 109 11.88 -8.99 -2.95
CA PHE A 109 11.34 -7.70 -3.36
C PHE A 109 11.48 -7.55 -4.87
N LYS A 110 10.42 -7.07 -5.51
CA LYS A 110 10.33 -6.94 -6.97
C LYS A 110 9.78 -5.55 -7.30
N MET A 111 10.62 -4.69 -7.86
CA MET A 111 10.21 -3.39 -8.38
C MET A 111 9.77 -3.56 -9.83
N GLN A 112 8.55 -3.13 -10.17
CA GLN A 112 7.97 -3.28 -11.49
C GLN A 112 7.45 -1.97 -12.03
N THR A 113 7.50 -1.85 -13.35
CA THR A 113 6.86 -0.81 -14.14
C THR A 113 6.46 -1.42 -15.49
N ALA A 114 5.81 -0.65 -16.36
CA ALA A 114 5.41 -1.12 -17.67
C ALA A 114 6.62 -1.69 -18.44
N PRO A 115 6.51 -2.86 -19.09
CA PRO A 115 7.66 -3.54 -19.70
C PRO A 115 8.26 -2.77 -20.90
N TRP A 116 7.46 -1.88 -21.49
CA TRP A 116 7.82 -1.02 -22.62
C TRP A 116 8.33 0.37 -22.18
N ALA A 117 8.28 0.68 -20.89
CA ALA A 117 8.77 1.95 -20.35
C ALA A 117 10.28 2.11 -20.59
N LYS A 118 10.70 3.35 -20.88
CA LYS A 118 12.13 3.69 -20.88
C LYS A 118 12.71 3.55 -19.46
N PRO A 119 14.00 3.21 -19.33
CA PRO A 119 14.56 2.83 -18.04
C PRO A 119 14.74 4.01 -17.09
N TRP A 120 14.32 3.80 -15.84
CA TRP A 120 14.72 4.60 -14.68
C TRP A 120 15.73 3.86 -13.82
N VAL A 121 16.53 4.60 -13.06
CA VAL A 121 17.38 4.03 -12.00
C VAL A 121 16.63 4.19 -10.67
N SER A 122 16.15 3.09 -10.12
CA SER A 122 15.46 3.06 -8.82
C SER A 122 16.40 2.66 -7.68
N GLY A 123 16.26 3.33 -6.55
CA GLY A 123 16.83 2.94 -5.26
C GLY A 123 15.73 2.76 -4.22
N LEU A 124 15.94 1.86 -3.28
CA LEU A 124 15.01 1.62 -2.16
C LEU A 124 15.81 1.31 -0.91
N ARG A 125 15.40 1.89 0.22
CA ARG A 125 15.79 1.44 1.55
C ARG A 125 14.55 1.18 2.38
N LEU A 126 14.53 0.04 3.05
CA LEU A 126 13.56 -0.25 4.10
C LEU A 126 14.10 0.35 5.41
N ARG A 127 13.32 1.21 6.04
CA ARG A 127 13.69 1.85 7.30
C ARG A 127 12.78 1.31 8.40
N PHE A 128 13.37 0.53 9.29
CA PHE A 128 12.71 0.04 10.49
C PHE A 128 13.05 0.96 11.66
N GLY A 129 12.07 1.28 12.49
CA GLY A 129 12.25 2.17 13.62
C GLY A 129 11.21 1.95 14.70
N HIS A 130 11.41 2.63 15.81
CA HIS A 130 10.42 2.71 16.87
C HIS A 130 9.67 4.03 16.79
N SER A 131 8.36 4.00 17.03
CA SER A 131 7.62 5.24 17.23
C SER A 131 8.18 5.98 18.46
N ASN A 132 8.33 7.31 18.34
CA ASN A 132 8.78 8.16 19.42
C ASN A 132 7.65 8.35 20.45
N HIS A 133 7.29 7.29 21.17
CA HIS A 133 6.44 7.39 22.35
C HIS A 133 7.34 7.48 23.59
N SER A 134 7.46 8.67 24.15
CA SER A 134 8.18 8.96 25.41
C SER A 134 7.44 8.46 26.66
N GLY A 135 6.58 7.45 26.53
CA GLY A 135 5.72 6.89 27.57
C GLY A 135 5.68 5.37 27.56
N ASP A 136 4.89 4.79 28.46
CA ASP A 136 4.73 3.33 28.62
C ASP A 136 4.45 2.63 27.27
N HIS A 137 5.36 1.74 26.87
CA HIS A 137 5.30 0.98 25.62
C HIS A 137 4.07 0.04 25.54
N SER A 138 3.37 -0.18 26.66
CA SER A 138 2.16 -1.01 26.74
C SER A 138 1.00 -0.54 25.85
N ASN A 139 1.02 0.71 25.38
CA ASN A 139 -0.05 1.31 24.58
C ASN A 139 0.28 1.46 23.08
N ILE A 140 1.46 1.05 22.62
CA ILE A 140 1.85 1.14 21.21
C ILE A 140 1.07 0.10 20.41
N LEU A 141 0.40 0.51 19.33
CA LEU A 141 -0.31 -0.42 18.45
C LEU A 141 0.61 -0.95 17.36
N TYR A 142 0.50 -2.24 17.10
CA TYR A 142 1.26 -2.95 16.08
C TYR A 142 0.35 -3.81 15.21
N PRO A 143 0.47 -3.72 13.87
CA PRO A 143 -0.31 -4.54 12.95
C PRO A 143 0.22 -5.97 12.97
N PHE A 144 -0.58 -6.91 13.47
CA PHE A 144 -0.18 -8.31 13.63
C PHE A 144 -0.83 -9.25 12.60
N LYS A 145 -1.87 -8.79 11.90
CA LYS A 145 -2.56 -9.56 10.88
C LYS A 145 -3.04 -8.64 9.75
N LEU A 146 -2.94 -9.14 8.53
CA LEU A 146 -3.40 -8.51 7.31
C LEU A 146 -4.33 -9.49 6.57
N GLU A 147 -5.46 -9.01 6.08
CA GLU A 147 -6.37 -9.78 5.21
C GLU A 147 -6.61 -9.01 3.91
N PRO A 148 -6.28 -9.56 2.73
CA PRO A 148 -6.60 -8.94 1.45
C PRO A 148 -8.11 -8.73 1.27
N LEU A 149 -8.48 -7.60 0.66
CA LEU A 149 -9.85 -7.25 0.34
C LEU A 149 -10.05 -7.21 -1.18
N PHE A 150 -10.14 -6.01 -1.75
CA PHE A 150 -10.51 -5.76 -3.13
C PHE A 150 -9.31 -5.28 -3.93
N ASN A 151 -9.30 -5.65 -5.20
CA ASN A 151 -8.40 -5.10 -6.20
C ASN A 151 -9.15 -4.14 -7.13
N GLY A 152 -8.39 -3.37 -7.89
CA GLY A 152 -8.90 -2.53 -8.95
C GLY A 152 -9.41 -3.31 -10.17
N GLY A 153 -9.65 -2.60 -11.25
CA GLY A 153 -10.08 -3.13 -12.53
C GLY A 153 -10.56 -2.02 -13.46
N THR A 154 -10.95 -2.42 -14.66
CA THR A 154 -11.51 -1.54 -15.69
C THR A 154 -12.73 -0.80 -15.18
N PHE A 155 -12.79 0.52 -15.34
CA PHE A 155 -13.82 1.39 -14.77
C PHE A 155 -15.00 1.54 -15.73
N ASP A 156 -15.70 0.43 -15.98
CA ASP A 156 -16.80 0.30 -16.95
C ASP A 156 -18.19 0.07 -16.29
N LYS A 157 -19.24 -0.08 -17.12
CA LYS A 157 -20.63 -0.33 -16.69
C LYS A 157 -20.81 -1.50 -15.72
N ASP A 158 -19.88 -2.45 -15.71
CA ASP A 158 -19.95 -3.65 -14.88
C ASP A 158 -19.01 -3.53 -13.66
N TYR A 159 -18.37 -2.37 -13.42
CA TYR A 159 -17.39 -2.15 -12.35
C TYR A 159 -17.88 -2.59 -10.99
N ASN A 160 -19.02 -2.04 -10.56
CA ASN A 160 -19.54 -2.34 -9.23
C ASN A 160 -20.15 -3.75 -9.13
N SER A 161 -20.57 -4.35 -10.25
CA SER A 161 -21.08 -5.73 -10.28
C SER A 161 -20.01 -6.78 -9.97
N ARG A 162 -18.72 -6.46 -10.16
CA ARG A 162 -17.59 -7.35 -9.87
C ARG A 162 -17.29 -7.50 -8.39
N TYR A 163 -17.83 -6.62 -7.54
CA TYR A 163 -17.55 -6.61 -6.11
C TYR A 163 -18.71 -7.17 -5.32
N HIS A 164 -18.40 -8.08 -4.40
CA HIS A 164 -19.36 -8.71 -3.51
C HIS A 164 -18.94 -8.50 -2.06
N PRO A 165 -19.87 -8.48 -1.08
CA PRO A 165 -19.50 -8.33 0.31
C PRO A 165 -18.54 -9.43 0.76
N VAL A 166 -17.40 -9.01 1.32
CA VAL A 166 -16.42 -9.90 1.96
C VAL A 166 -16.76 -10.00 3.43
N ASN A 167 -17.03 -11.22 3.90
CA ASN A 167 -17.28 -11.48 5.31
C ASN A 167 -15.96 -11.71 6.05
N PHE A 168 -15.82 -11.14 7.23
CA PHE A 168 -14.64 -11.31 8.08
C PHE A 168 -15.00 -11.41 9.55
N THR A 169 -14.07 -11.92 10.35
CA THR A 169 -14.19 -11.95 11.81
C THR A 169 -13.03 -11.19 12.42
N VAL A 170 -13.27 -10.55 13.56
CA VAL A 170 -12.22 -9.80 14.24
C VAL A 170 -11.53 -10.71 15.27
N PRO A 171 -10.22 -10.97 15.15
CA PRO A 171 -9.51 -11.79 16.14
C PRO A 171 -9.67 -11.20 17.55
N PRO A 172 -9.86 -12.03 18.60
CA PRO A 172 -10.14 -11.54 19.96
C PRO A 172 -9.06 -10.62 20.56
N SER A 173 -7.81 -10.75 20.12
CA SER A 173 -6.69 -9.91 20.55
C SER A 173 -6.71 -8.50 19.95
N THR A 174 -7.57 -8.24 18.97
CA THR A 174 -7.58 -6.98 18.21
C THR A 174 -8.00 -5.79 19.07
N LYS A 175 -7.25 -4.70 18.96
CA LYS A 175 -7.51 -3.40 19.60
C LYS A 175 -7.97 -2.35 18.62
N LYS A 176 -7.49 -2.42 17.37
CA LYS A 176 -7.90 -1.56 16.26
C LYS A 176 -8.02 -2.37 14.97
N VAL A 177 -9.01 -2.03 14.15
CA VAL A 177 -9.18 -2.52 12.77
C VAL A 177 -9.11 -1.33 11.82
N GLU A 178 -8.29 -1.42 10.79
CA GLU A 178 -8.13 -0.38 9.77
C GLU A 178 -8.40 -0.95 8.38
N VAL A 179 -9.08 -0.18 7.54
CA VAL A 179 -9.08 -0.39 6.08
C VAL A 179 -7.90 0.38 5.51
N TYR A 180 -7.01 -0.33 4.83
CA TYR A 180 -5.87 0.24 4.12
C TYR A 180 -6.10 0.05 2.61
N ALA A 181 -5.98 1.09 1.81
CA ALA A 181 -6.10 0.99 0.37
C ALA A 181 -5.13 1.93 -0.37
N VAL A 182 -4.47 1.42 -1.42
CA VAL A 182 -3.69 2.22 -2.36
C VAL A 182 -4.48 2.25 -3.66
N ILE A 183 -4.97 3.42 -4.07
CA ILE A 183 -5.91 3.55 -5.19
C ILE A 183 -5.38 4.62 -6.16
N THR A 184 -5.29 4.27 -7.44
CA THR A 184 -4.98 5.22 -8.53
C THR A 184 -5.86 4.94 -9.74
N GLY A 185 -6.37 5.99 -10.38
CA GLY A 185 -7.10 5.90 -11.64
C GLY A 185 -6.22 6.28 -12.84
N HIS A 186 -6.37 5.58 -13.96
CA HIS A 186 -5.54 5.68 -15.16
C HIS A 186 -6.38 5.62 -16.42
N GLY A 187 -5.83 6.12 -17.52
CA GLY A 187 -6.54 6.17 -18.80
C GLY A 187 -7.56 7.30 -18.83
N SER A 188 -8.27 7.38 -19.96
CA SER A 188 -9.16 8.50 -20.23
C SER A 188 -10.22 8.06 -21.24
N ASP A 189 -11.43 7.80 -20.74
CA ASP A 189 -12.62 7.63 -21.58
C ASP A 189 -13.11 8.98 -22.14
N GLU A 190 -14.31 9.02 -22.75
CA GLU A 190 -14.91 10.26 -23.25
C GLU A 190 -15.23 11.32 -22.17
N ASN A 191 -15.19 10.94 -20.89
CA ASN A 191 -15.37 11.80 -19.73
C ASN A 191 -14.05 12.14 -19.02
N GLY A 192 -12.91 11.65 -19.54
CA GLY A 192 -11.61 11.77 -18.89
C GLY A 192 -11.41 10.80 -17.72
N CYS A 193 -12.28 9.80 -17.55
CA CYS A 193 -12.28 8.96 -16.36
C CYS A 193 -11.17 7.93 -16.30
N GLY A 194 -10.81 7.64 -15.05
CA GLY A 194 -9.53 7.04 -14.71
C GLY A 194 -8.59 8.13 -14.21
N GLU A 195 -7.90 8.80 -15.14
CA GLU A 195 -6.84 9.75 -14.79
C GLU A 195 -7.36 11.14 -14.42
N PHE A 196 -8.32 11.70 -15.17
CA PHE A 196 -8.66 13.13 -15.07
C PHE A 196 -10.07 13.42 -14.56
N CYS A 197 -10.96 12.44 -14.47
CA CYS A 197 -12.28 12.65 -13.88
C CYS A 197 -12.26 12.40 -12.37
N VAL A 198 -13.13 13.11 -11.64
CA VAL A 198 -13.31 12.85 -10.20
C VAL A 198 -14.04 11.52 -10.01
N THR A 199 -13.33 10.57 -9.40
CA THR A 199 -13.89 9.30 -8.92
C THR A 199 -14.05 9.32 -7.41
N SER A 200 -15.04 8.59 -6.90
CA SER A 200 -15.20 8.32 -5.47
C SER A 200 -15.18 6.82 -5.21
N HIS A 201 -14.51 6.42 -4.14
CA HIS A 201 -14.24 5.04 -3.76
C HIS A 201 -14.85 4.80 -2.39
N HIS A 202 -15.68 3.77 -2.24
CA HIS A 202 -16.50 3.54 -1.06
C HIS A 202 -16.27 2.16 -0.48
N PHE A 203 -16.13 2.09 0.84
CA PHE A 203 -16.02 0.88 1.64
C PHE A 203 -17.15 0.86 2.66
N LEU A 204 -18.21 0.11 2.33
CA LEU A 204 -19.41 -0.02 3.13
C LEU A 204 -19.25 -1.16 4.14
N VAL A 205 -19.10 -0.82 5.41
CA VAL A 205 -18.97 -1.79 6.51
C VAL A 205 -20.35 -2.11 7.07
N ASN A 206 -20.66 -3.41 7.17
CA ASN A 206 -21.91 -3.96 7.71
C ASN A 206 -23.17 -3.39 7.06
N GLY A 207 -23.10 -2.97 5.80
CA GLY A 207 -24.22 -2.40 5.05
C GLY A 207 -24.67 -1.00 5.50
N ILE A 208 -24.02 -0.40 6.51
CA ILE A 208 -24.51 0.85 7.15
C ILE A 208 -23.46 1.95 7.28
N PHE A 209 -22.16 1.60 7.39
CA PHE A 209 -21.10 2.59 7.57
C PHE A 209 -20.35 2.79 6.24
N ASN A 210 -20.67 3.88 5.54
CA ASN A 210 -20.00 4.24 4.28
C ASN A 210 -18.72 5.03 4.58
N ASN A 211 -17.56 4.44 4.28
CA ASN A 211 -16.26 5.10 4.37
C ASN A 211 -15.78 5.41 2.95
N SER A 212 -15.51 6.68 2.63
CA SER A 212 -15.22 7.06 1.24
C SER A 212 -13.95 7.88 1.08
N ARG A 213 -13.35 7.75 -0.11
CA ARG A 213 -12.27 8.59 -0.61
C ARG A 213 -12.63 9.10 -2.00
N SER A 214 -12.63 10.43 -2.17
CA SER A 214 -12.78 11.07 -3.48
C SER A 214 -11.46 11.67 -3.95
N PHE A 215 -11.26 11.72 -5.27
CA PHE A 215 -10.12 12.37 -5.89
C PHE A 215 -10.54 13.71 -6.51
N ASP A 216 -10.93 14.64 -5.65
CA ASP A 216 -11.58 15.90 -6.06
C ASP A 216 -10.66 16.84 -6.87
N SER A 217 -9.34 16.64 -6.78
CA SER A 217 -8.38 17.41 -7.58
C SER A 217 -8.22 16.89 -9.02
N ALA A 218 -8.76 15.72 -9.35
CA ALA A 218 -8.63 15.14 -10.69
C ALA A 218 -9.17 16.10 -11.77
N GLY A 219 -8.38 16.32 -12.83
CA GLY A 219 -8.72 17.20 -13.94
C GLY A 219 -8.58 18.70 -13.68
N THR A 220 -8.20 19.10 -12.46
CA THR A 220 -7.89 20.52 -12.17
C THR A 220 -6.58 20.93 -12.85
N ALA A 221 -6.47 22.20 -13.24
CA ALA A 221 -5.31 22.70 -13.98
C ALA A 221 -4.00 22.68 -13.17
N LEU A 222 -4.08 22.73 -11.84
CA LEU A 222 -2.91 22.85 -10.96
C LEU A 222 -2.89 21.82 -9.82
N GLY A 223 -3.77 20.81 -9.82
CA GLY A 223 -3.94 19.92 -8.67
C GLY A 223 -2.68 19.18 -8.23
N CYS A 224 -1.74 18.90 -9.14
CA CYS A 224 -0.44 18.34 -8.77
C CYS A 224 0.65 19.40 -8.57
N ALA A 225 0.55 20.53 -9.28
CA ALA A 225 1.43 21.68 -9.05
C ALA A 225 1.34 22.20 -7.61
N GLU A 226 0.14 22.23 -7.03
CA GLU A 226 -0.11 22.65 -5.65
C GLU A 226 0.48 21.68 -4.62
N ARG A 227 0.81 20.44 -5.03
CA ARG A 227 1.39 19.39 -4.17
C ARG A 227 2.91 19.36 -4.19
N VAL A 228 3.57 20.33 -4.82
CA VAL A 228 5.05 20.47 -4.77
C VAL A 228 5.54 20.58 -3.32
N GLY A 229 4.77 21.25 -2.44
CA GLY A 229 5.08 21.32 -1.00
C GLY A 229 5.02 19.97 -0.28
N GLU A 230 4.35 18.97 -0.86
CA GLU A 230 4.28 17.59 -0.34
C GLU A 230 5.36 16.68 -0.92
N GLY A 231 6.23 17.20 -1.79
CA GLY A 231 7.31 16.46 -2.44
C GLY A 231 7.06 16.10 -3.90
N ALA A 232 6.01 16.63 -4.54
CA ALA A 232 5.81 16.42 -5.99
C ALA A 232 6.93 17.14 -6.75
N VAL A 233 7.48 16.50 -7.78
CA VAL A 233 8.64 17.03 -8.49
C VAL A 233 8.19 18.16 -9.42
N PRO A 234 8.71 19.39 -9.28
CA PRO A 234 8.32 20.49 -10.16
C PRO A 234 9.17 20.54 -11.44
N ASN A 235 8.67 21.29 -12.42
CA ASN A 235 9.34 21.60 -13.68
C ASN A 235 9.68 20.36 -14.51
N GLU A 236 8.72 19.44 -14.61
CA GLU A 236 8.82 18.27 -15.46
C GLU A 236 8.49 18.59 -16.92
N GLY A 237 8.87 17.72 -17.86
CA GLY A 237 8.71 17.94 -19.31
C GLY A 237 7.30 17.70 -19.89
N GLY A 238 6.33 17.30 -19.06
CA GLY A 238 4.98 16.90 -19.47
C GLY A 238 3.86 17.63 -18.74
N THR A 239 2.69 17.00 -18.65
CA THR A 239 1.45 17.58 -18.09
C THR A 239 1.40 17.58 -16.55
N TRP A 240 2.57 17.62 -15.90
CA TRP A 240 2.76 17.38 -14.46
C TRP A 240 1.96 18.29 -13.51
N LEU A 241 1.46 19.41 -14.02
CA LEU A 241 0.67 20.39 -13.28
C LEU A 241 -0.73 19.86 -12.92
N TYR A 242 -1.35 19.09 -13.81
CA TYR A 242 -2.77 18.73 -13.71
C TYR A 242 -3.02 17.83 -12.51
N GLY A 243 -4.20 17.93 -11.88
CA GLY A 243 -4.58 16.95 -10.86
C GLY A 243 -5.04 15.64 -11.50
N ARG A 244 -4.76 14.50 -10.84
CA ARG A 244 -5.11 13.15 -11.31
C ARG A 244 -5.90 12.36 -10.28
N GLY A 245 -6.46 11.23 -10.70
CA GLY A 245 -7.18 10.24 -9.91
C GLY A 245 -6.30 9.56 -8.84
N GLY A 246 -5.92 10.30 -7.80
CA GLY A 246 -5.25 9.77 -6.60
C GLY A 246 -3.71 9.79 -6.63
N TRP A 247 -3.10 10.39 -7.65
CA TRP A 247 -1.64 10.43 -7.80
C TRP A 247 -1.18 11.74 -8.46
N CYS A 248 0.14 11.94 -8.46
CA CYS A 248 0.85 12.99 -9.19
C CYS A 248 2.15 12.42 -9.73
N ASP A 249 2.62 12.92 -10.86
CA ASP A 249 3.96 12.59 -11.36
C ASP A 249 5.02 12.99 -10.35
N GLY A 250 6.10 12.22 -10.33
CA GLY A 250 7.22 12.48 -9.44
C GLY A 250 6.79 12.42 -7.96
N LEU A 251 5.78 11.64 -7.60
CA LEU A 251 5.28 11.52 -6.23
C LEU A 251 4.96 10.07 -5.84
N GLN A 252 5.07 9.77 -4.54
CA GLN A 252 4.53 8.54 -3.97
C GLN A 252 3.00 8.55 -3.97
N VAL A 253 2.41 7.36 -4.13
CA VAL A 253 0.99 7.17 -3.89
C VAL A 253 0.79 6.85 -2.41
N ASN A 254 0.20 7.80 -1.69
CA ASN A 254 -0.09 7.61 -0.27
C ASN A 254 -1.29 6.67 -0.10
N PRO A 255 -1.24 5.71 0.85
CA PRO A 255 -2.39 4.88 1.14
C PRO A 255 -3.51 5.69 1.80
N TRP A 256 -4.75 5.40 1.44
CA TRP A 256 -5.92 5.78 2.22
C TRP A 256 -6.11 4.80 3.37
N ARG A 257 -6.25 5.35 4.58
CA ARG A 257 -6.30 4.59 5.83
C ARG A 257 -7.52 5.03 6.64
N MET A 258 -8.38 4.10 7.01
CA MET A 258 -9.59 4.38 7.76
C MET A 258 -9.74 3.45 8.96
N ASP A 259 -9.83 4.01 10.16
CA ASP A 259 -10.13 3.26 11.37
C ASP A 259 -11.62 2.90 11.43
N ILE A 260 -11.92 1.60 11.32
CA ILE A 260 -13.29 1.08 11.34
C ILE A 260 -13.61 0.36 12.66
N THR A 261 -12.78 0.53 13.69
CA THR A 261 -12.87 -0.20 14.96
C THR A 261 -14.25 -0.07 15.60
N GLN A 262 -14.83 1.13 15.63
CA GLN A 262 -16.15 1.34 16.23
C GLN A 262 -17.28 0.77 15.37
N GLN A 263 -17.10 0.73 14.05
CA GLN A 263 -18.08 0.25 13.08
C GLN A 263 -18.26 -1.27 13.19
N VAL A 264 -17.17 -2.00 13.40
CA VAL A 264 -17.19 -3.45 13.62
C VAL A 264 -17.61 -3.85 15.03
N ARG A 265 -17.43 -2.96 16.03
CA ARG A 265 -17.96 -3.16 17.40
C ARG A 265 -19.47 -2.98 17.48
N SER A 266 -20.01 -2.03 16.71
CA SER A 266 -21.42 -1.62 16.78
C SER A 266 -22.35 -2.50 15.93
N ALA A 267 -21.82 -3.47 15.19
CA ALA A 267 -22.58 -4.40 14.36
C ALA A 267 -23.70 -5.14 15.13
N LEU A 268 -23.47 -5.42 16.42
CA LEU A 268 -24.45 -6.08 17.29
C LEU A 268 -25.56 -5.13 17.79
N LEU A 269 -25.31 -3.82 17.85
CA LEU A 269 -26.25 -2.80 18.33
C LEU A 269 -27.15 -2.25 17.20
N ALA A 270 -26.63 -2.17 15.97
CA ALA A 270 -27.38 -1.64 14.82
C ALA A 270 -28.54 -2.54 14.37
N LEU A 271 -28.44 -3.86 14.58
CA LEU A 271 -29.50 -4.83 14.26
C LEU A 271 -30.69 -4.78 15.24
N LEU A 272 -30.56 -4.12 16.40
CA LEU A 272 -31.58 -4.13 17.46
C LEU A 272 -32.57 -2.94 17.40
N GLY A 273 -32.35 -1.96 16.53
CA GLY A 273 -33.26 -0.79 16.38
C GLY A 273 -33.44 0.03 17.68
N PRO A 274 -34.25 1.10 17.66
CA PRO A 274 -34.44 1.99 18.82
C PRO A 274 -35.28 1.40 19.96
N PHE A 275 -35.68 0.12 19.92
CA PHE A 275 -36.57 -0.50 20.91
C PHE A 275 -35.84 -1.49 21.82
N LYS A 276 -35.09 -0.94 22.80
CA LYS A 276 -35.01 -1.38 24.22
C LYS A 276 -33.72 -0.83 24.85
N LEU A 277 -33.77 0.44 25.25
CA LEU A 277 -32.84 0.96 26.25
C LEU A 277 -33.38 0.58 27.64
N LEU A 278 -33.30 -0.71 28.01
CA LEU A 278 -33.41 -1.06 29.43
C LEU A 278 -32.05 -0.76 30.06
N ARG A 279 -32.00 0.29 30.88
CA ARG A 279 -30.83 0.71 31.66
C ARG A 279 -30.20 -0.50 32.36
N LEU A 280 -29.05 -0.95 31.87
CA LEU A 280 -28.09 -1.71 32.65
C LEU A 280 -27.02 -0.72 33.13
N THR A 281 -27.19 -0.25 34.36
CA THR A 281 -26.13 0.38 35.13
C THR A 281 -25.04 -0.65 35.43
N LEU A 282 -23.82 -0.43 34.91
CA LEU A 282 -22.62 -1.11 35.40
C LEU A 282 -21.49 -0.07 35.55
N PRO A 283 -20.90 0.07 36.75
CA PRO A 283 -19.62 0.74 36.92
C PRO A 283 -18.50 -0.29 36.77
N SER A 284 -17.69 -0.21 35.73
CA SER A 284 -16.33 -0.76 35.74
C SER A 284 -15.54 -0.27 34.51
N ARG A 285 -14.31 0.17 34.74
CA ARG A 285 -13.35 0.59 33.70
C ARG A 285 -13.11 -0.59 32.74
N TYR A 286 -13.41 -0.35 31.46
CA TYR A 286 -13.15 -1.21 30.30
C TYR A 286 -13.79 -2.62 30.34
N PRO A 287 -15.03 -2.79 29.83
CA PRO A 287 -15.50 -4.13 29.53
C PRO A 287 -14.65 -4.73 28.39
N ALA A 288 -14.20 -5.97 28.57
CA ALA A 288 -13.65 -6.78 27.49
C ALA A 288 -14.74 -6.92 26.41
N LEU A 289 -14.55 -6.26 25.26
CA LEU A 289 -15.54 -6.23 24.18
C LEU A 289 -15.55 -7.56 23.41
N ASN A 290 -16.73 -8.14 23.28
CA ASN A 290 -16.96 -9.33 22.49
C ASN A 290 -17.08 -8.95 21.00
N MET A 291 -15.98 -9.02 20.24
CA MET A 291 -15.92 -8.73 18.79
C MET A 291 -16.21 -9.98 17.92
N THR A 292 -16.93 -10.97 18.45
CA THR A 292 -17.11 -12.31 17.84
C THR A 292 -18.19 -12.39 16.76
N GLY A 293 -18.86 -11.28 16.43
CA GLY A 293 -19.82 -11.24 15.33
C GLY A 293 -19.14 -11.29 13.96
N SER A 294 -19.77 -11.96 12.99
CA SER A 294 -19.37 -11.84 11.59
C SER A 294 -19.65 -10.42 11.10
N ASN A 295 -18.65 -9.80 10.49
CA ASN A 295 -18.75 -8.49 9.86
C ASN A 295 -18.70 -8.66 8.34
N SER A 296 -19.18 -7.67 7.60
CA SER A 296 -19.04 -7.59 6.16
C SER A 296 -18.46 -6.25 5.73
N ILE A 297 -17.74 -6.24 4.61
CA ILE A 297 -17.28 -5.03 3.93
C ILE A 297 -17.52 -5.18 2.44
N LEU A 298 -18.04 -4.15 1.79
CA LEU A 298 -18.27 -4.09 0.35
C LEU A 298 -17.56 -2.86 -0.22
N TYR A 299 -16.88 -3.03 -1.35
CA TYR A 299 -16.30 -1.93 -2.11
C TYR A 299 -17.15 -1.59 -3.35
N PHE A 300 -17.22 -0.32 -3.69
CA PHE A 300 -17.72 0.17 -4.98
C PHE A 300 -17.08 1.52 -5.33
N GLY A 301 -16.94 1.81 -6.62
CA GLY A 301 -16.44 3.10 -7.11
C GLY A 301 -17.47 3.79 -8.00
N LEU A 302 -17.55 5.11 -7.90
CA LEU A 302 -18.55 5.90 -8.61
C LEU A 302 -17.89 7.02 -9.42
N PHE A 303 -18.53 7.32 -10.54
CA PHE A 303 -18.33 8.55 -11.30
C PHE A 303 -19.58 9.41 -11.17
N ARG A 304 -19.44 10.65 -10.68
CA ARG A 304 -20.57 11.58 -10.44
C ARG A 304 -21.71 10.93 -9.63
N GLY A 305 -21.35 10.12 -8.63
CA GLY A 305 -22.31 9.45 -7.74
C GLY A 305 -23.09 8.30 -8.38
N LYS A 306 -22.67 7.80 -9.55
CA LYS A 306 -23.30 6.67 -10.25
C LYS A 306 -22.26 5.64 -10.67
N ASP A 307 -22.74 4.45 -11.02
CA ASP A 307 -21.90 3.44 -11.68
C ASP A 307 -21.27 4.04 -12.94
N PRO A 308 -19.96 3.85 -13.16
CA PRO A 308 -19.31 4.34 -14.37
C PRO A 308 -19.93 3.64 -15.58
N ASN A 309 -20.17 4.36 -16.68
CA ASN A 309 -20.76 3.78 -17.89
C ASN A 309 -20.19 4.49 -19.14
N PRO A 310 -18.90 4.29 -19.46
CA PRO A 310 -18.28 4.90 -20.61
C PRO A 310 -18.80 4.32 -21.93
N ALA A 311 -18.87 5.16 -22.95
CA ALA A 311 -19.21 4.77 -24.31
C ALA A 311 -18.04 4.07 -25.01
N SER A 312 -16.79 4.40 -24.67
CA SER A 312 -15.60 3.76 -25.24
C SER A 312 -14.37 3.93 -24.37
N ASN A 313 -13.40 3.01 -24.48
CA ASN A 313 -12.08 3.10 -23.82
C ASN A 313 -12.18 3.39 -22.31
N PRO A 314 -12.83 2.51 -21.53
CA PRO A 314 -12.93 2.72 -20.09
C PRO A 314 -11.55 2.94 -19.46
N GLY A 315 -11.50 3.86 -18.49
CA GLY A 315 -10.34 4.01 -17.63
C GLY A 315 -10.07 2.74 -16.80
N GLU A 316 -8.98 2.74 -16.05
CA GLU A 316 -8.56 1.63 -15.20
C GLU A 316 -8.33 2.14 -13.78
N ILE A 317 -8.93 1.49 -12.78
CA ILE A 317 -8.56 1.71 -11.38
C ILE A 317 -7.53 0.67 -11.00
N ILE A 318 -6.33 1.07 -10.60
CA ILE A 318 -5.35 0.16 -9.98
C ILE A 318 -5.49 0.30 -8.47
N MET A 319 -5.93 -0.76 -7.80
CA MET A 319 -6.12 -0.78 -6.35
C MET A 319 -5.60 -2.07 -5.72
N TYR A 320 -4.99 -1.93 -4.53
CA TYR A 320 -4.85 -2.99 -3.54
C TYR A 320 -5.45 -2.51 -2.23
N SER A 321 -6.23 -3.35 -1.56
CA SER A 321 -6.83 -3.02 -0.26
C SER A 321 -6.79 -4.18 0.73
N TYR A 322 -6.76 -3.85 2.01
CA TYR A 322 -6.56 -4.78 3.12
C TYR A 322 -7.36 -4.38 4.35
N LEU A 323 -7.76 -5.37 5.14
CA LEU A 323 -8.03 -5.20 6.57
C LEU A 323 -6.74 -5.38 7.34
N VAL A 324 -6.43 -4.42 8.20
CA VAL A 324 -5.26 -4.45 9.08
C VAL A 324 -5.73 -4.52 10.52
N PHE A 325 -5.31 -5.57 11.24
CA PHE A 325 -5.65 -5.79 12.63
C PHE A 325 -4.46 -5.46 13.51
N TYR A 326 -4.71 -4.60 14.50
CA TYR A 326 -3.69 -4.14 15.43
C TYR A 326 -3.93 -4.70 16.81
N ASN A 327 -2.85 -4.99 17.52
CA ASN A 327 -2.84 -5.29 18.94
C ASN A 327 -1.77 -4.43 19.62
N TYR A 328 -1.74 -4.40 20.94
CA TYR A 328 -0.65 -3.76 21.66
C TYR A 328 0.67 -4.49 21.41
N PHE A 329 1.73 -3.71 21.18
CA PHE A 329 3.08 -4.21 21.00
C PHE A 329 3.55 -4.84 22.30
N LYS A 330 3.61 -6.17 22.34
CA LYS A 330 4.21 -6.89 23.47
C LYS A 330 5.68 -7.08 23.14
N LYS A 331 6.56 -6.37 23.86
CA LYS A 331 8.00 -6.62 23.78
C LYS A 331 8.23 -8.11 24.07
N LEU A 332 8.90 -8.82 23.15
CA LEU A 332 9.34 -10.20 23.36
C LEU A 332 10.42 -10.21 24.46
N THR A 333 10.02 -10.10 25.73
CA THR A 333 10.95 -10.13 26.88
C THR A 333 10.81 -11.36 27.77
N ASP A 334 9.94 -12.32 27.49
CA ASP A 334 9.74 -13.46 28.43
C ASP A 334 10.32 -14.81 27.99
N HIS A 335 11.00 -14.93 26.86
CA HIS A 335 11.73 -16.17 26.52
C HIS A 335 13.08 -15.91 25.83
N MET A 336 14.03 -15.32 26.55
CA MET A 336 15.45 -15.70 26.55
C MET A 336 16.24 -14.74 27.45
N PRO A 337 17.11 -15.22 28.36
CA PRO A 337 18.02 -14.33 29.07
C PRO A 337 18.91 -13.61 28.05
N LEU A 338 19.09 -12.31 28.28
CA LEU A 338 19.97 -11.41 27.54
C LEU A 338 21.37 -12.05 27.41
N ALA A 339 21.62 -12.75 26.31
CA ALA A 339 22.94 -12.78 25.74
C ALA A 339 23.16 -11.39 25.15
N ASN A 340 24.23 -10.72 25.57
CA ASN A 340 24.78 -9.54 24.92
C ASN A 340 25.11 -9.86 23.46
N ALA A 341 24.10 -9.91 22.60
CA ALA A 341 24.26 -9.85 21.17
C ALA A 341 24.22 -8.36 20.83
N SER A 342 25.40 -7.75 20.81
CA SER A 342 25.61 -6.58 19.97
C SER A 342 25.14 -6.98 18.56
N VAL A 343 23.98 -6.48 18.14
CA VAL A 343 23.51 -6.64 16.76
C VAL A 343 24.38 -5.72 15.90
N THR A 344 25.63 -6.15 15.70
CA THR A 344 26.64 -5.50 14.86
C THR A 344 26.84 -6.28 13.56
N LYS A 345 26.05 -7.33 13.31
CA LYS A 345 26.06 -8.04 12.02
C LYS A 345 25.08 -7.35 11.05
N PRO A 346 25.56 -6.75 9.95
CA PRO A 346 24.71 -6.23 8.89
C PRO A 346 23.85 -7.36 8.30
N TRP A 347 22.62 -7.05 7.93
CA TRP A 347 21.74 -8.01 7.24
C TRP A 347 22.37 -8.43 5.90
N ALA A 348 22.42 -9.75 5.65
CA ALA A 348 23.08 -10.29 4.47
C ALA A 348 22.15 -10.25 3.25
N GLN A 349 22.65 -9.75 2.12
CA GLN A 349 21.95 -9.78 0.83
C GLN A 349 22.28 -11.06 0.05
N GLY A 350 21.26 -11.74 -0.46
CA GLY A 350 21.39 -12.95 -1.27
C GLY A 350 21.02 -12.78 -2.75
N ARG A 351 21.48 -13.70 -3.61
CA ARG A 351 20.96 -13.84 -4.99
C ARG A 351 19.61 -14.56 -4.92
N CYS A 352 18.58 -14.02 -5.58
CA CYS A 352 17.34 -14.77 -5.78
C CYS A 352 17.56 -15.88 -6.80
N VAL A 353 17.10 -17.09 -6.48
CA VAL A 353 17.02 -18.21 -7.42
C VAL A 353 15.92 -17.86 -8.43
N LYS A 354 16.22 -17.95 -9.72
CA LYS A 354 15.20 -17.74 -10.78
C LYS A 354 14.02 -18.70 -10.54
N PRO A 355 12.77 -18.28 -10.75
CA PRO A 355 11.68 -19.25 -10.90
C PRO A 355 12.05 -20.21 -12.03
N ASP A 356 11.85 -21.50 -11.80
CA ASP A 356 12.14 -22.52 -12.77
C ASP A 356 11.25 -22.28 -14.00
N ALA A 357 11.85 -22.21 -15.19
CA ALA A 357 11.17 -21.83 -16.43
C ALA A 357 10.36 -23.01 -17.04
N THR A 358 9.91 -23.92 -16.20
CA THR A 358 9.31 -25.20 -16.59
C THR A 358 7.85 -25.35 -16.14
N ASP A 359 7.24 -24.32 -15.55
CA ASP A 359 5.81 -24.33 -15.20
C ASP A 359 4.94 -24.02 -16.44
N PRO A 360 4.18 -25.00 -16.98
CA PRO A 360 3.38 -24.81 -18.19
C PRO A 360 2.11 -23.95 -17.96
N GLU A 361 1.74 -23.63 -16.71
CA GLU A 361 0.49 -22.91 -16.43
C GLU A 361 0.59 -21.38 -16.60
N LEU A 362 1.79 -20.82 -16.70
CA LEU A 362 2.02 -19.36 -16.81
C LEU A 362 1.97 -18.81 -18.26
N GLN A 363 1.65 -19.62 -19.27
CA GLN A 363 1.56 -19.17 -20.67
C GLN A 363 0.14 -18.82 -21.15
N LYS A 364 -0.88 -18.81 -20.30
CA LYS A 364 -2.27 -18.52 -20.74
C LYS A 364 -2.77 -17.10 -20.51
N HIS A 365 -2.00 -16.23 -19.87
CA HIS A 365 -2.36 -14.82 -19.75
C HIS A 365 -1.10 -13.93 -19.88
N SER A 366 -0.69 -13.69 -21.13
CA SER A 366 0.18 -12.57 -21.51
C SER A 366 -0.39 -11.89 -22.73
#